data_AF-A0A3M8AW35-F1
#
_entry.id   AF-A0A3M8AW35-F1
#
_cell.length_a   1.000
_cell.length_b   1.000
_cell.length_c   1.000
_cell.angle_alpha   90.00
_cell.angle_beta   90.00
_cell.angle_gamma   90.00
#
_symmetry.space_group_name_H-M   'P 1'
#
loop_
_entity.id
_entity.type
_entity.pdbx_description
1 polymer ?
#
loop_
_entity_poly.entity_id
_entity_poly.type
_entity_poly.pdbx_seq_one_letter_code
_entity_poly.pdbx_strand_id
1 'polypeptide(L)'
;MSGKLFVIGFGPGSFEHITKRAREALQESDVIIGYSTYVDLIRGLLTNQEIVSTGMTEEVTRAREAVRQAEEEGKKVAVISSGDSGVYGMAGLVYEVLVEKGWTEATGVPIEIVPGISAINSCGAILGAPIMHDACTISLSDHLTPWELIAKRIDAAGMADFVIALYNPRSGRRTRQIVEAQRILLQYRSPDTPVGIVKSAYRERETVVVTTLAQMLEHDIGMLTTVIIGNSSTFVYDGKMITPRGYQRKYTLSADEQPLKPHQRLRVENEPWSLEASGESVNASAAKPAEPASERPVLAGEAAKPTAPEAAFSGTATSTAVLEAPPVEQKLETAKPEAERPPFEWAMQALNAIHAAKGIETTPATASNVRPASAFQPEMIFEFAVSPGVANKKITPQQMMAIAEVAGEKGEIEYTPHHQMILRVPTADPDSITGRLRELGLILSPIGDVLQVKACDFCDGEKKDSIPYAEELHRRLGGKEMPKELKIGFNGCGMACYGAVQEDIGIVFRKGKFDLFLGAKTVGRNAHSGIPVAEGIDKEDIVPIVERIVNRFKKEAFPNERFHKFFQRVGELEGYAWYEPAKAEIENAACGD
;
A
#
# COMPACT_ATOMS: atom_id res chain seq x y z
N MET A 1 23.60 -26.16 13.98
CA MET A 1 22.69 -24.99 13.86
C MET A 1 22.10 -25.05 12.46
N SER A 2 20.92 -24.49 12.21
CA SER A 2 20.43 -24.32 10.84
C SER A 2 21.18 -23.15 10.18
N GLY A 3 21.76 -23.38 9.01
CA GLY A 3 22.36 -22.31 8.21
C GLY A 3 21.31 -21.41 7.57
N LYS A 4 21.77 -20.41 6.82
CA LYS A 4 20.90 -19.49 6.06
C LYS A 4 21.63 -18.94 4.83
N LEU A 5 20.91 -18.81 3.72
CA LEU A 5 21.38 -18.13 2.51
C LEU A 5 20.81 -16.71 2.47
N PHE A 6 21.69 -15.71 2.37
CA PHE A 6 21.32 -14.35 1.98
C PHE A 6 21.82 -14.11 0.56
N VAL A 7 20.94 -13.79 -0.40
CA VAL A 7 21.36 -13.38 -1.75
C VAL A 7 21.18 -11.88 -1.88
N ILE A 8 22.27 -11.13 -1.81
CA ILE A 8 22.28 -9.70 -1.52
C ILE A 8 22.60 -8.87 -2.76
N GLY A 9 21.64 -8.07 -3.22
CA GLY A 9 21.89 -6.91 -4.07
C GLY A 9 22.44 -5.75 -3.24
N PHE A 10 23.72 -5.40 -3.40
CA PHE A 10 24.33 -4.28 -2.66
C PHE A 10 24.19 -2.92 -3.37
N GLY A 11 23.47 -2.83 -4.48
CA GLY A 11 23.30 -1.58 -5.22
C GLY A 11 24.53 -1.16 -6.04
N PRO A 12 24.66 0.12 -6.42
CA PRO A 12 25.64 0.56 -7.41
C PRO A 12 27.09 0.47 -6.93
N GLY A 13 27.37 0.54 -5.63
CA GLY A 13 28.72 0.38 -5.06
C GLY A 13 29.20 1.52 -4.16
N SER A 14 28.48 2.65 -4.08
CA SER A 14 28.63 3.62 -2.98
C SER A 14 27.92 3.10 -1.73
N PHE A 15 28.54 3.27 -0.55
CA PHE A 15 27.96 2.91 0.75
C PHE A 15 26.63 3.60 1.05
N GLU A 16 26.39 4.80 0.49
CA GLU A 16 25.14 5.56 0.68
C GLU A 16 23.94 4.93 -0.05
N HIS A 17 24.19 4.10 -1.05
CA HIS A 17 23.18 3.43 -1.86
C HIS A 17 23.02 1.93 -1.53
N ILE A 18 23.67 1.47 -0.46
CA ILE A 18 23.46 0.12 0.09
C ILE A 18 22.27 0.16 1.05
N THR A 19 21.26 -0.67 0.81
CA THR A 19 20.08 -0.72 1.67
C THR A 19 20.45 -1.13 3.10
N LYS A 20 19.70 -0.61 4.09
CA LYS A 20 19.90 -0.98 5.51
C LYS A 20 19.92 -2.51 5.69
N ARG A 21 18.95 -3.20 5.05
CA ARG A 21 18.83 -4.66 5.10
C ARG A 21 20.05 -5.38 4.51
N ALA A 22 20.61 -4.91 3.39
CA ALA A 22 21.83 -5.47 2.81
C ALA A 22 23.03 -5.32 3.76
N ARG A 23 23.16 -4.18 4.45
CA ARG A 23 24.21 -3.98 5.46
C ARG A 23 24.07 -4.92 6.65
N GLU A 24 22.83 -5.12 7.13
CA GLU A 24 22.53 -6.03 8.25
C GLU A 24 22.81 -7.49 7.86
N ALA A 25 22.33 -7.95 6.70
CA ALA A 25 22.58 -9.31 6.21
C ALA A 25 24.07 -9.63 6.02
N LEU A 26 24.89 -8.64 5.62
CA LEU A 26 26.35 -8.78 5.58
C LEU A 26 26.97 -8.94 6.97
N GLN A 27 26.48 -8.23 8.01
CA GLN A 27 26.95 -8.43 9.39
C GLN A 27 26.46 -9.74 10.01
N GLU A 28 25.25 -10.20 9.65
CA GLU A 28 24.67 -11.45 10.12
C GLU A 28 25.38 -12.70 9.56
N SER A 29 26.09 -12.56 8.44
CA SER A 29 26.71 -13.68 7.72
C SER A 29 28.05 -14.06 8.32
N ASP A 30 28.32 -15.37 8.40
CA ASP A 30 29.62 -15.93 8.75
C ASP A 30 30.58 -15.87 7.53
N VAL A 31 30.02 -15.97 6.32
CA VAL A 31 30.77 -16.10 5.06
C VAL A 31 30.21 -15.18 3.97
N ILE A 32 31.11 -14.51 3.24
CA ILE A 32 30.79 -13.70 2.06
C ILE A 32 31.32 -14.40 0.81
N ILE A 33 30.44 -14.73 -0.13
CA ILE A 33 30.76 -15.35 -1.41
C ILE A 33 30.45 -14.38 -2.55
N GLY A 34 31.45 -14.08 -3.38
CA GLY A 34 31.30 -13.07 -4.44
C GLY A 34 32.44 -13.06 -5.45
N TYR A 35 32.27 -12.21 -6.46
CA TYR A 35 33.37 -11.85 -7.36
C TYR A 35 34.31 -10.86 -6.64
N SER A 36 35.62 -10.99 -6.82
CA SER A 36 36.64 -10.21 -6.09
C SER A 36 36.38 -8.69 -6.12
N THR A 37 36.09 -8.13 -7.30
CA THR A 37 35.83 -6.69 -7.45
C THR A 37 34.55 -6.23 -6.73
N TYR A 38 33.61 -7.13 -6.42
CA TYR A 38 32.42 -6.82 -5.63
C TYR A 38 32.73 -6.88 -4.13
N VAL A 39 33.52 -7.86 -3.70
CA VAL A 39 34.03 -7.94 -2.32
C VAL A 39 34.84 -6.68 -1.98
N ASP A 40 35.66 -6.19 -2.90
CA ASP A 40 36.45 -4.97 -2.71
C ASP A 40 35.59 -3.72 -2.51
N LEU A 41 34.45 -3.60 -3.22
CA LEU A 41 33.52 -2.46 -3.05
C LEU A 41 32.85 -2.47 -1.68
N ILE A 42 32.51 -3.64 -1.13
CA ILE A 42 31.89 -3.75 0.19
C ILE A 42 32.89 -3.95 1.32
N ARG A 43 34.21 -3.98 1.05
CA ARG A 43 35.26 -4.35 2.01
C ARG A 43 35.22 -3.52 3.29
N GLY A 44 34.87 -2.23 3.20
CA GLY A 44 34.70 -1.34 4.37
C GLY A 44 33.50 -1.65 5.26
N LEU A 45 32.61 -2.56 4.86
CA LEU A 45 31.52 -3.11 5.68
C LEU A 45 31.86 -4.48 6.27
N LEU A 46 32.92 -5.15 5.81
CA LEU A 46 33.29 -6.47 6.32
C LEU A 46 34.18 -6.33 7.55
N THR A 47 34.01 -7.24 8.51
CA THR A 47 34.74 -7.26 9.78
C THR A 47 35.52 -8.56 9.91
N ASN A 48 34.83 -9.64 10.31
CA ASN A 48 35.43 -10.93 10.66
C ASN A 48 34.97 -12.09 9.77
N GLN A 49 34.17 -11.81 8.73
CA GLN A 49 33.59 -12.85 7.87
C GLN A 49 34.66 -13.59 7.04
N GLU A 50 34.45 -14.88 6.82
CA GLU A 50 35.21 -15.65 5.84
C GLU A 50 34.90 -15.14 4.42
N ILE A 51 35.91 -14.98 3.57
CA ILE A 51 35.72 -14.45 2.20
C ILE A 51 36.07 -15.53 1.18
N VAL A 52 35.06 -15.97 0.43
CA VAL A 52 35.21 -16.89 -0.71
C VAL A 52 35.08 -16.09 -2.01
N SER A 53 36.20 -15.59 -2.52
CA SER A 53 36.24 -14.85 -3.79
C SER A 53 36.62 -15.77 -4.96
N THR A 54 35.81 -15.77 -6.02
CA THR A 54 36.05 -16.57 -7.26
C THR A 54 36.19 -15.69 -8.50
N GLY A 55 36.60 -16.28 -9.62
CA GLY A 55 36.70 -15.59 -10.90
C GLY A 55 35.34 -15.24 -11.53
N MET A 56 35.33 -14.30 -12.48
CA MET A 56 34.09 -13.83 -13.12
C MET A 56 33.29 -14.96 -13.81
N THR A 57 33.96 -16.01 -14.29
CA THR A 57 33.35 -17.13 -15.03
C THR A 57 32.87 -18.31 -14.17
N GLU A 58 32.97 -18.22 -12.84
CA GLU A 58 32.75 -19.33 -11.91
C GLU A 58 31.43 -19.20 -11.13
N GLU A 59 30.38 -18.73 -11.79
CA GLU A 59 29.11 -18.37 -11.14
C GLU A 59 28.42 -19.60 -10.53
N VAL A 60 28.41 -20.71 -11.28
CA VAL A 60 27.87 -22.01 -10.82
C VAL A 60 28.63 -22.51 -9.59
N THR A 61 29.97 -22.35 -9.57
CA THR A 61 30.81 -22.71 -8.43
C THR A 61 30.45 -21.89 -7.19
N ARG A 62 30.22 -20.57 -7.33
CA ARG A 62 29.76 -19.72 -6.21
C ARG A 62 28.43 -20.19 -5.64
N ALA A 63 27.44 -20.44 -6.50
CA ALA A 63 26.11 -20.88 -6.06
C ALA A 63 26.16 -22.24 -5.35
N ARG A 64 26.89 -23.21 -5.92
CA ARG A 64 27.07 -24.54 -5.32
C ARG A 64 27.80 -24.49 -3.98
N GLU A 65 28.86 -23.69 -3.87
CA GLU A 65 29.62 -23.55 -2.61
C GLU A 65 28.81 -22.84 -1.53
N ALA A 66 28.01 -21.82 -1.89
CA ALA A 66 27.14 -21.13 -0.94
C ALA A 66 26.09 -22.09 -0.35
N VAL A 67 25.40 -22.84 -1.21
CA VAL A 67 24.42 -23.84 -0.80
C VAL A 67 25.09 -24.93 0.04
N ARG A 68 26.27 -25.40 -0.35
CA ARG A 68 27.05 -26.40 0.41
C ARG A 68 27.36 -25.92 1.84
N GLN A 69 27.93 -24.73 2.01
CA GLN A 69 28.27 -24.21 3.34
C GLN A 69 27.02 -23.91 4.20
N ALA A 70 25.91 -23.50 3.60
CA ALA A 70 24.68 -23.23 4.34
C ALA A 70 23.94 -24.52 4.76
N GLU A 71 23.95 -25.57 3.94
CA GLU A 71 23.30 -26.86 4.24
C GLU A 71 24.16 -27.79 5.09
N GLU A 72 25.44 -27.99 4.72
CA GLU A 72 26.30 -29.02 5.32
C GLU A 72 27.06 -28.52 6.55
N GLU A 73 27.53 -27.27 6.51
CA GLU A 73 28.28 -26.64 7.60
C GLU A 73 27.39 -25.81 8.54
N GLY A 74 26.13 -25.57 8.15
CA GLY A 74 25.15 -24.81 8.93
C GLY A 74 25.50 -23.33 9.11
N LYS A 75 26.32 -22.77 8.20
CA LYS A 75 26.73 -21.36 8.23
C LYS A 75 25.65 -20.42 7.68
N LYS A 76 25.74 -19.15 8.04
CA LYS A 76 25.04 -18.04 7.38
C LYS A 76 25.91 -17.49 6.26
N VAL A 77 25.43 -17.56 5.02
CA VAL A 77 26.23 -17.28 3.83
C VAL A 77 25.60 -16.17 3.01
N ALA A 78 26.34 -15.08 2.79
CA ALA A 78 25.95 -13.99 1.90
C ALA A 78 26.53 -14.18 0.49
N VAL A 79 25.67 -14.40 -0.49
CA VAL A 79 26.00 -14.41 -1.92
C VAL A 79 25.75 -13.02 -2.49
N ILE A 80 26.82 -12.26 -2.77
CA ILE A 80 26.71 -10.83 -3.13
C ILE A 80 26.60 -10.59 -4.65
N SER A 81 25.78 -9.62 -5.04
CA SER A 81 25.60 -9.14 -6.42
C SER A 81 25.57 -7.62 -6.46
N SER A 82 26.25 -7.00 -7.43
CA SER A 82 26.12 -5.55 -7.64
C SER A 82 24.78 -5.20 -8.26
N GLY A 83 24.20 -4.06 -7.89
CA GLY A 83 22.85 -3.70 -8.28
C GLY A 83 21.84 -4.49 -7.46
N ASP A 84 20.90 -5.14 -8.13
CA ASP A 84 19.94 -6.07 -7.53
C ASP A 84 20.33 -7.53 -7.84
N SER A 85 20.15 -8.45 -6.88
CA SER A 85 20.52 -9.86 -7.07
C SER A 85 19.62 -10.63 -8.03
N GLY A 86 18.40 -10.15 -8.30
CA GLY A 86 17.49 -10.68 -9.32
C GLY A 86 17.71 -10.12 -10.73
N VAL A 87 18.40 -8.98 -10.88
CA VAL A 87 18.62 -8.34 -12.19
C VAL A 87 19.99 -8.73 -12.76
N TYR A 88 20.03 -9.86 -13.48
CA TYR A 88 21.25 -10.46 -14.03
C TYR A 88 22.32 -10.75 -12.95
N GLY A 89 21.87 -11.04 -11.72
CA GLY A 89 22.69 -11.37 -10.57
C GLY A 89 22.55 -12.84 -10.13
N MET A 90 23.00 -13.14 -8.92
CA MET A 90 23.13 -14.52 -8.43
C MET A 90 21.81 -15.20 -8.01
N ALA A 91 20.69 -14.49 -7.83
CA ALA A 91 19.48 -15.07 -7.23
C ALA A 91 18.88 -16.22 -8.04
N GLY A 92 18.73 -16.06 -9.36
CA GLY A 92 18.22 -17.12 -10.23
C GLY A 92 19.09 -18.38 -10.16
N LEU A 93 20.41 -18.22 -10.26
CA LEU A 93 21.35 -19.34 -10.25
C LEU A 93 21.43 -20.06 -8.88
N VAL A 94 21.27 -19.33 -7.77
CA VAL A 94 21.16 -19.96 -6.44
C VAL A 94 19.88 -20.81 -6.37
N TYR A 95 18.75 -20.31 -6.86
CA TYR A 95 17.52 -21.11 -6.93
C TYR A 95 17.64 -22.31 -7.89
N GLU A 96 18.29 -22.18 -9.05
CA GLU A 96 18.54 -23.31 -9.96
C GLU A 96 19.30 -24.45 -9.27
N VAL A 97 20.39 -24.12 -8.54
CA VAL A 97 21.16 -25.10 -7.76
C VAL A 97 20.35 -25.73 -6.63
N LEU A 98 19.50 -24.96 -5.95
CA LEU A 98 18.60 -25.46 -4.92
C LEU A 98 17.53 -26.41 -5.50
N VAL A 99 16.96 -26.08 -6.66
CA VAL A 99 16.00 -26.92 -7.39
C VAL A 99 16.63 -28.24 -7.83
N GLU A 100 17.87 -28.23 -8.36
CA GLU A 100 18.61 -29.46 -8.69
C GLU A 100 18.84 -30.36 -7.46
N LYS A 101 18.98 -29.78 -6.26
CA LYS A 101 19.08 -30.50 -4.99
C LYS A 101 17.75 -30.98 -4.41
N GLY A 102 16.60 -30.62 -5.00
CA GLY A 102 15.28 -30.93 -4.46
C GLY A 102 14.89 -30.12 -3.22
N TRP A 103 15.46 -28.92 -3.06
CA TRP A 103 15.13 -27.98 -1.99
C TRP A 103 13.63 -27.61 -2.00
N THR A 104 13.05 -27.42 -0.81
CA THR A 104 11.73 -26.82 -0.63
C THR A 104 11.78 -25.79 0.49
N GLU A 105 10.91 -24.79 0.46
CA GLU A 105 10.84 -23.74 1.49
C GLU A 105 10.49 -24.29 2.88
N ALA A 106 9.79 -25.43 2.96
CA ALA A 106 9.37 -26.06 4.22
C ALA A 106 10.46 -26.93 4.88
N THR A 107 11.44 -27.43 4.12
CA THR A 107 12.42 -28.43 4.61
C THR A 107 13.88 -28.11 4.31
N GLY A 108 14.14 -27.19 3.39
CA GLY A 108 15.49 -26.80 2.97
C GLY A 108 16.09 -25.69 3.82
N VAL A 109 17.30 -25.27 3.47
CA VAL A 109 17.95 -24.13 4.12
C VAL A 109 17.15 -22.83 3.87
N PRO A 110 16.85 -22.01 4.91
CA PRO A 110 16.20 -20.73 4.71
C PRO A 110 16.98 -19.84 3.75
N ILE A 111 16.27 -19.23 2.79
CA ILE A 111 16.83 -18.30 1.81
C ILE A 111 16.14 -16.94 1.93
N GLU A 112 16.92 -15.87 1.82
CA GLU A 112 16.42 -14.50 1.82
C GLU A 112 17.05 -13.73 0.66
N ILE A 113 16.22 -13.23 -0.26
CA ILE A 113 16.65 -12.35 -1.35
C ILE A 113 16.58 -10.90 -0.84
N VAL A 114 17.74 -10.26 -0.70
CA VAL A 114 17.84 -8.89 -0.18
C VAL A 114 17.99 -7.93 -1.36
N PRO A 115 17.02 -7.03 -1.59
CA PRO A 115 16.99 -6.19 -2.78
C PRO A 115 18.03 -5.04 -2.73
N GLY A 116 18.48 -4.65 -3.92
CA GLY A 116 19.46 -3.58 -4.12
C GLY A 116 19.06 -2.59 -5.22
N ILE A 117 19.65 -1.40 -5.21
CA ILE A 117 19.37 -0.37 -6.22
C ILE A 117 20.03 -0.78 -7.54
N SER A 118 19.23 -1.25 -8.50
CA SER A 118 19.74 -1.74 -9.78
C SER A 118 20.34 -0.62 -10.66
N ALA A 119 21.11 -0.99 -11.68
CA ALA A 119 21.88 -0.05 -12.49
C ALA A 119 20.98 0.90 -13.30
N ILE A 120 19.80 0.43 -13.75
CA ILE A 120 18.79 1.25 -14.43
C ILE A 120 18.34 2.43 -13.55
N ASN A 121 18.02 2.18 -12.27
CA ASN A 121 17.61 3.22 -11.34
C ASN A 121 18.77 4.16 -11.00
N SER A 122 19.96 3.59 -10.76
CA SER A 122 21.17 4.34 -10.42
C SER A 122 21.56 5.31 -11.55
N CYS A 123 21.65 4.81 -12.79
CA CYS A 123 21.98 5.62 -13.96
C CYS A 123 20.84 6.58 -14.33
N GLY A 124 19.59 6.17 -14.13
CA GLY A 124 18.43 7.03 -14.33
C GLY A 124 18.46 8.28 -13.45
N ALA A 125 18.76 8.13 -12.16
CA ALA A 125 18.87 9.23 -11.21
C ALA A 125 20.02 10.22 -11.55
N ILE A 126 21.15 9.70 -12.03
CA ILE A 126 22.29 10.51 -12.49
C ILE A 126 21.90 11.35 -13.73
N LEU A 127 21.24 10.71 -14.70
CA LEU A 127 20.81 11.32 -15.97
C LEU A 127 19.63 12.29 -15.82
N GLY A 128 18.78 12.14 -14.79
CA GLY A 128 17.60 12.98 -14.56
C GLY A 128 16.34 12.13 -14.33
N ALA A 129 15.46 12.07 -15.33
CA ALA A 129 14.22 11.28 -15.28
C ALA A 129 13.96 10.49 -16.59
N PRO A 130 14.92 9.72 -17.12
CA PRO A 130 14.74 9.00 -18.38
C PRO A 130 13.80 7.79 -18.28
N ILE A 131 13.56 7.25 -17.09
CA ILE A 131 12.77 6.01 -16.86
C ILE A 131 11.40 6.26 -16.22
N MET A 132 10.80 7.44 -16.43
CA MET A 132 9.50 7.82 -15.86
C MET A 132 8.28 7.24 -16.64
N HIS A 133 8.51 6.79 -17.87
CA HIS A 133 7.55 6.00 -18.65
C HIS A 133 8.00 4.53 -18.69
N ASP A 134 7.15 3.68 -19.26
CA ASP A 134 7.38 2.25 -19.41
C ASP A 134 8.78 1.94 -19.95
N ALA A 135 9.53 1.15 -19.18
CA ALA A 135 10.93 0.86 -19.41
C ALA A 135 11.22 -0.64 -19.31
N CYS A 136 12.21 -1.12 -20.06
CA CYS A 136 12.68 -2.50 -19.99
C CYS A 136 14.20 -2.57 -19.80
N THR A 137 14.67 -3.71 -19.30
CA THR A 137 16.10 -4.03 -19.19
C THR A 137 16.44 -5.16 -20.17
N ILE A 138 17.55 -5.03 -20.90
CA ILE A 138 18.02 -6.05 -21.83
C ILE A 138 19.53 -6.22 -21.64
N SER A 139 19.98 -7.43 -21.28
CA SER A 139 21.40 -7.78 -21.33
C SER A 139 21.83 -8.10 -22.77
N LEU A 140 22.97 -7.54 -23.20
CA LEU A 140 23.63 -7.89 -24.46
C LEU A 140 24.64 -9.05 -24.30
N SER A 141 24.57 -9.79 -23.20
CA SER A 141 25.38 -10.99 -22.95
C SER A 141 24.78 -12.22 -23.63
N ASP A 142 25.33 -12.59 -24.79
CA ASP A 142 24.94 -13.77 -25.57
C ASP A 142 25.60 -15.10 -25.10
N HIS A 143 26.27 -15.09 -23.94
CA HIS A 143 27.01 -16.26 -23.43
C HIS A 143 26.12 -17.46 -23.09
N LEU A 144 24.90 -17.20 -22.60
CA LEU A 144 23.90 -18.20 -22.22
C LEU A 144 22.54 -17.96 -22.91
N THR A 145 22.45 -16.98 -23.81
CA THR A 145 21.21 -16.61 -24.49
C THR A 145 21.52 -16.39 -25.98
N PRO A 146 20.91 -17.15 -26.90
CA PRO A 146 21.12 -16.98 -28.34
C PRO A 146 20.87 -15.54 -28.78
N TRP A 147 21.73 -15.00 -29.65
CA TRP A 147 21.67 -13.62 -30.11
C TRP A 147 20.31 -13.30 -30.76
N GLU A 148 19.72 -14.26 -31.47
CA GLU A 148 18.43 -14.15 -32.15
C GLU A 148 17.29 -13.79 -31.17
N LEU A 149 17.35 -14.33 -29.94
CA LEU A 149 16.39 -14.01 -28.88
C LEU A 149 16.65 -12.62 -28.26
N ILE A 150 17.91 -12.20 -28.15
CA ILE A 150 18.28 -10.84 -27.70
C ILE A 150 17.81 -9.81 -28.74
N ALA A 151 18.12 -10.04 -30.02
CA ALA A 151 17.66 -9.21 -31.13
C ALA A 151 16.13 -9.10 -31.15
N LYS A 152 15.39 -10.21 -31.02
CA LYS A 152 13.92 -10.19 -30.91
C LYS A 152 13.39 -9.36 -29.74
N ARG A 153 14.09 -9.35 -28.59
CA ARG A 153 13.71 -8.50 -27.43
C ARG A 153 13.94 -7.01 -27.71
N ILE A 154 15.05 -6.67 -28.38
CA ILE A 154 15.37 -5.28 -28.77
C ILE A 154 14.37 -4.78 -29.83
N ASP A 155 14.07 -5.61 -30.82
CA ASP A 155 13.07 -5.37 -31.87
C ASP A 155 11.69 -5.08 -31.30
N ALA A 156 11.19 -5.95 -30.41
CA ALA A 156 9.92 -5.76 -29.72
C ALA A 156 9.90 -4.49 -28.82
N ALA A 157 11.00 -4.21 -28.10
CA ALA A 157 11.12 -3.01 -27.27
C ALA A 157 11.22 -1.72 -28.11
N GLY A 158 11.80 -1.81 -29.31
CA GLY A 158 11.80 -0.77 -30.34
C GLY A 158 10.38 -0.48 -30.82
N MET A 159 9.69 -1.52 -31.30
CA MET A 159 8.33 -1.47 -31.84
C MET A 159 7.30 -0.94 -30.82
N ALA A 160 7.43 -1.30 -29.54
CA ALA A 160 6.53 -0.87 -28.46
C ALA A 160 6.99 0.40 -27.73
N ASP A 161 7.98 1.13 -28.25
CA ASP A 161 8.46 2.43 -27.75
C ASP A 161 8.81 2.49 -26.24
N PHE A 162 9.39 1.40 -25.72
CA PHE A 162 9.88 1.35 -24.33
C PHE A 162 11.14 2.22 -24.15
N VAL A 163 11.36 2.79 -22.98
CA VAL A 163 12.72 3.22 -22.59
C VAL A 163 13.57 1.96 -22.36
N ILE A 164 14.79 1.89 -22.91
CA ILE A 164 15.60 0.67 -22.88
C ILE A 164 16.88 0.89 -22.09
N ALA A 165 17.09 0.12 -21.01
CA ALA A 165 18.37 0.04 -20.31
C ALA A 165 19.15 -1.20 -20.73
N LEU A 166 20.26 -1.00 -21.44
CA LEU A 166 21.15 -2.06 -21.91
C LEU A 166 22.20 -2.40 -20.84
N TYR A 167 22.19 -3.66 -20.41
CA TYR A 167 23.13 -4.26 -19.47
C TYR A 167 24.22 -5.05 -20.21
N ASN A 168 25.39 -5.14 -19.58
CA ASN A 168 26.57 -5.82 -20.13
C ASN A 168 26.88 -5.42 -21.59
N PRO A 169 26.76 -4.12 -21.97
CA PRO A 169 26.57 -3.71 -23.37
C PRO A 169 27.78 -4.01 -24.27
N ARG A 170 28.99 -4.04 -23.70
CA ARG A 170 30.22 -4.37 -24.41
C ARG A 170 31.20 -5.10 -23.49
N SER A 171 32.03 -5.96 -24.05
CA SER A 171 33.19 -6.55 -23.38
C SER A 171 34.35 -6.70 -24.37
N GLY A 172 35.54 -7.10 -23.89
CA GLY A 172 36.70 -7.32 -24.77
C GLY A 172 36.49 -8.37 -25.87
N ARG A 173 35.51 -9.28 -25.71
CA ARG A 173 35.12 -10.28 -26.73
C ARG A 173 33.80 -9.94 -27.43
N ARG A 174 32.90 -9.18 -26.79
CA ARG A 174 31.57 -8.82 -27.30
C ARG A 174 31.54 -7.35 -27.68
N THR A 175 31.79 -7.08 -28.96
CA THR A 175 31.88 -5.71 -29.50
C THR A 175 30.81 -5.39 -30.54
N ARG A 176 30.16 -6.40 -31.14
CA ARG A 176 29.17 -6.24 -32.23
C ARG A 176 27.74 -6.05 -31.73
N GLN A 177 27.41 -6.63 -30.57
CA GLN A 177 26.06 -6.69 -30.01
C GLN A 177 25.44 -5.30 -29.82
N ILE A 178 26.22 -4.33 -29.32
CA ILE A 178 25.78 -2.93 -29.16
C ILE A 178 25.53 -2.22 -30.50
N VAL A 179 26.28 -2.59 -31.55
CA VAL A 179 26.14 -2.03 -32.91
C VAL A 179 24.86 -2.55 -33.56
N GLU A 180 24.59 -3.86 -33.45
CA GLU A 180 23.34 -4.45 -33.95
C GLU A 180 22.12 -3.96 -33.14
N ALA A 181 22.26 -3.75 -31.82
CA ALA A 181 21.21 -3.16 -30.99
C ALA A 181 20.86 -1.74 -31.46
N GLN A 182 21.86 -0.88 -31.71
CA GLN A 182 21.66 0.45 -32.30
C GLN A 182 20.97 0.33 -33.67
N ARG A 183 21.45 -0.57 -34.56
CA ARG A 183 20.90 -0.77 -35.90
C ARG A 183 19.43 -1.17 -35.89
N ILE A 184 19.00 -2.04 -34.96
CA ILE A 184 17.59 -2.43 -34.79
C ILE A 184 16.76 -1.23 -34.31
N LEU A 185 17.23 -0.50 -33.30
CA LEU A 185 16.47 0.61 -32.72
C LEU A 185 16.31 1.80 -33.68
N LEU A 186 17.28 2.04 -34.57
CA LEU A 186 17.19 3.02 -35.65
C LEU A 186 16.10 2.69 -36.69
N GLN A 187 15.49 1.50 -36.67
CA GLN A 187 14.33 1.17 -37.51
C GLN A 187 13.01 1.74 -36.94
N TYR A 188 13.00 2.11 -35.66
CA TYR A 188 11.81 2.56 -34.92
C TYR A 188 11.92 3.98 -34.35
N ARG A 189 13.14 4.50 -34.18
CA ARG A 189 13.43 5.74 -33.44
C ARG A 189 14.21 6.73 -34.30
N SER A 190 14.10 8.01 -33.94
CA SER A 190 14.91 9.06 -34.56
C SER A 190 16.40 8.81 -34.28
N PRO A 191 17.30 9.07 -35.25
CA PRO A 191 18.74 9.15 -34.98
C PRO A 191 19.09 10.12 -33.83
N ASP A 192 18.28 11.17 -33.63
CA ASP A 192 18.44 12.17 -32.57
C ASP A 192 17.89 11.73 -31.19
N THR A 193 17.28 10.54 -31.08
CA THR A 193 16.71 10.06 -29.82
C THR A 193 17.78 10.06 -28.71
N PRO A 194 17.53 10.67 -27.53
CA PRO A 194 18.55 10.79 -26.49
C PRO A 194 19.03 9.43 -25.94
N VAL A 195 20.34 9.34 -25.72
CA VAL A 195 21.00 8.19 -25.11
C VAL A 195 21.91 8.67 -23.98
N GLY A 196 21.69 8.13 -22.79
CA GLY A 196 22.58 8.29 -21.64
C GLY A 196 23.52 7.11 -21.51
N ILE A 197 24.83 7.36 -21.47
CA ILE A 197 25.88 6.36 -21.25
C ILE A 197 26.50 6.65 -19.89
N VAL A 198 26.30 5.76 -18.92
CA VAL A 198 26.80 5.92 -17.55
C VAL A 198 27.74 4.78 -17.21
N LYS A 199 28.98 5.11 -16.91
CA LYS A 199 30.06 4.19 -16.54
C LYS A 199 30.35 4.32 -15.05
N SER A 200 30.45 3.20 -14.34
CA SER A 200 30.77 3.13 -12.90
C SER A 200 29.90 4.02 -11.99
N ALA A 201 28.58 4.05 -12.22
CA ALA A 201 27.63 4.85 -11.44
C ALA A 201 27.87 4.75 -9.91
N TYR A 202 27.95 5.90 -9.25
CA TYR A 202 28.25 6.08 -7.82
C TYR A 202 29.57 5.40 -7.37
N ARG A 203 30.62 5.48 -8.18
CA ARG A 203 31.99 5.02 -7.84
C ARG A 203 33.02 6.07 -8.28
N GLU A 204 34.25 5.98 -7.78
CA GLU A 204 35.34 6.95 -8.05
C GLU A 204 35.60 7.24 -9.54
N ARG A 205 35.37 6.26 -10.43
CA ARG A 205 35.57 6.37 -11.88
C ARG A 205 34.24 6.49 -12.63
N GLU A 206 33.29 7.23 -12.05
CA GLU A 206 32.05 7.60 -12.71
C GLU A 206 32.33 8.41 -13.98
N THR A 207 31.58 8.14 -15.05
CA THR A 207 31.58 8.98 -16.25
C THR A 207 30.19 8.98 -16.84
N VAL A 208 29.68 10.16 -17.18
CA VAL A 208 28.33 10.39 -17.69
C VAL A 208 28.44 11.08 -19.05
N VAL A 209 27.83 10.50 -20.06
CA VAL A 209 27.68 11.11 -21.39
C VAL A 209 26.21 11.10 -21.76
N VAL A 210 25.70 12.25 -22.20
CA VAL A 210 24.41 12.36 -22.88
C VAL A 210 24.69 12.64 -24.34
N THR A 211 24.15 11.80 -25.21
CA THR A 211 24.40 11.79 -26.66
C THR A 211 23.13 11.34 -27.39
N THR A 212 23.23 11.02 -28.68
CA THR A 212 22.10 10.59 -29.52
C THR A 212 22.20 9.11 -29.90
N LEU A 213 21.10 8.51 -30.36
CA LEU A 213 21.07 7.14 -30.87
C LEU A 213 22.01 6.96 -32.06
N ALA A 214 22.22 7.98 -32.89
CA ALA A 214 23.22 7.98 -33.96
C ALA A 214 24.67 7.90 -33.42
N GLN A 215 24.99 8.74 -32.43
CA GLN A 215 26.37 9.00 -31.98
C GLN A 215 26.83 8.11 -30.81
N MET A 216 25.94 7.31 -30.19
CA MET A 216 26.27 6.52 -29.00
C MET A 216 27.49 5.59 -29.14
N LEU A 217 27.83 5.15 -30.35
CA LEU A 217 28.99 4.28 -30.62
C LEU A 217 30.34 5.03 -30.69
N GLU A 218 30.33 6.37 -30.74
CA GLU A 218 31.52 7.23 -30.73
C GLU A 218 32.14 7.34 -29.33
N HIS A 219 31.42 6.88 -28.30
CA HIS A 219 31.80 7.00 -26.89
C HIS A 219 32.26 5.66 -26.27
N ASP A 220 32.99 5.75 -25.15
CA ASP A 220 33.48 4.55 -24.44
C ASP A 220 32.34 3.80 -23.72
N ILE A 221 31.93 2.70 -24.33
CA ILE A 221 30.98 1.73 -23.76
C ILE A 221 31.78 0.48 -23.35
N GLY A 222 31.83 0.18 -22.06
CA GLY A 222 32.55 -0.97 -21.51
C GLY A 222 31.68 -1.91 -20.67
N MET A 223 32.34 -2.81 -19.93
CA MET A 223 31.68 -3.79 -19.06
C MET A 223 31.00 -3.15 -17.84
N LEU A 224 31.54 -2.03 -17.34
CA LEU A 224 31.01 -1.26 -16.21
C LEU A 224 30.06 -0.12 -16.65
N THR A 225 29.54 -0.20 -17.87
CA THR A 225 28.67 0.81 -18.47
C THR A 225 27.23 0.29 -18.54
N THR A 226 26.26 1.14 -18.21
CA THR A 226 24.85 0.97 -18.57
C THR A 226 24.49 2.03 -19.60
N VAL A 227 23.74 1.64 -20.63
CA VAL A 227 23.27 2.57 -21.67
C VAL A 227 21.75 2.67 -21.57
N ILE A 228 21.22 3.87 -21.37
CA ILE A 228 19.77 4.14 -21.31
C ILE A 228 19.38 4.87 -22.60
N ILE A 229 18.53 4.24 -23.41
CA ILE A 229 18.03 4.76 -24.69
C ILE A 229 16.59 5.25 -24.47
N GLY A 230 16.37 6.54 -24.72
CA GLY A 230 15.06 7.16 -24.61
C GLY A 230 14.05 6.61 -25.62
N ASN A 231 12.78 6.76 -25.30
CA ASN A 231 11.68 6.51 -26.24
C ASN A 231 11.39 7.75 -27.12
N SER A 232 10.36 7.67 -27.97
CA SER A 232 9.97 8.75 -28.89
C SER A 232 9.71 10.11 -28.23
N SER A 233 9.26 10.13 -26.97
CA SER A 233 8.95 11.36 -26.22
C SER A 233 10.11 11.89 -25.36
N THR A 234 11.23 11.16 -25.30
CA THR A 234 12.37 11.53 -24.45
C THR A 234 13.14 12.71 -25.06
N PHE A 235 13.48 13.69 -24.24
CA PHE A 235 14.26 14.87 -24.64
C PHE A 235 15.37 15.18 -23.63
N VAL A 236 16.26 16.11 -23.99
CA VAL A 236 17.31 16.62 -23.11
C VAL A 236 17.04 18.10 -22.82
N TYR A 237 17.11 18.48 -21.54
CA TYR A 237 17.04 19.87 -21.08
C TYR A 237 18.10 20.09 -20.00
N ASP A 238 18.95 21.10 -20.18
CA ASP A 238 20.06 21.43 -19.27
C ASP A 238 20.93 20.21 -18.89
N GLY A 239 21.30 19.40 -19.90
CA GLY A 239 22.05 18.15 -19.72
C GLY A 239 21.29 17.01 -19.03
N LYS A 240 20.03 17.21 -18.63
CA LYS A 240 19.17 16.18 -18.03
C LYS A 240 18.30 15.50 -19.08
N MET A 241 18.28 14.18 -19.06
CA MET A 241 17.44 13.34 -19.91
C MET A 241 16.09 13.13 -19.23
N ILE A 242 15.00 13.50 -19.92
CA ILE A 242 13.64 13.54 -19.36
C ILE A 242 12.67 12.82 -20.29
N THR A 243 11.94 11.86 -19.74
CA THR A 243 10.84 11.18 -20.43
C THR A 243 9.50 11.65 -19.84
N PRO A 244 8.68 12.43 -20.55
CA PRO A 244 7.40 12.90 -20.05
C PRO A 244 6.45 11.77 -19.63
N ARG A 245 5.76 11.94 -18.49
CA ARG A 245 4.66 11.05 -18.06
C ARG A 245 3.35 11.32 -18.81
N GLY A 246 3.32 12.33 -19.69
CA GLY A 246 2.13 12.78 -20.39
C GLY A 246 1.31 13.85 -19.66
N TYR A 247 1.78 14.42 -18.54
CA TYR A 247 1.05 15.48 -17.80
C TYR A 247 0.63 16.65 -18.70
N GLN A 248 1.46 17.06 -19.66
CA GLN A 248 1.16 18.13 -20.62
C GLN A 248 -0.12 17.88 -21.46
N ARG A 249 -0.63 16.64 -21.54
CA ARG A 249 -1.92 16.33 -22.18
C ARG A 249 -3.14 16.86 -21.41
N LYS A 250 -2.98 17.21 -20.13
CA LYS A 250 -4.06 17.73 -19.25
C LYS A 250 -3.69 18.99 -18.47
N TYR A 251 -2.39 19.28 -18.33
CA TYR A 251 -1.87 20.28 -17.41
C TYR A 251 -0.93 21.27 -18.11
N THR A 252 -1.12 22.55 -17.86
CA THR A 252 -0.14 23.58 -18.19
C THR A 252 0.81 23.71 -17.01
N LEU A 253 2.00 23.12 -17.11
CA LEU A 253 2.93 22.96 -15.97
C LEU A 253 3.41 24.29 -15.34
N SER A 254 3.27 25.41 -16.06
CA SER A 254 3.67 26.75 -15.65
C SER A 254 2.50 27.67 -15.27
N ALA A 255 1.26 27.17 -15.20
CA ALA A 255 0.07 27.97 -14.88
C ALA A 255 -0.49 27.65 -13.49
N ASP A 256 -0.79 28.67 -12.71
CA ASP A 256 -1.46 28.53 -11.41
C ASP A 256 -2.90 28.01 -11.56
N GLU A 257 -3.61 28.48 -12.60
CA GLU A 257 -4.92 27.98 -12.97
C GLU A 257 -4.80 26.92 -14.08
N GLN A 258 -5.41 25.76 -13.86
CA GLN A 258 -5.39 24.62 -14.79
C GLN A 258 -6.65 24.60 -15.66
N PRO A 259 -6.53 24.32 -16.98
CA PRO A 259 -7.65 24.43 -17.92
C PRO A 259 -8.81 23.47 -17.62
N LEU A 260 -8.53 22.34 -16.95
CA LEU A 260 -9.53 21.37 -16.52
C LEU A 260 -9.68 21.39 -15.00
N LYS A 261 -10.93 21.61 -14.53
CA LYS A 261 -11.31 21.45 -13.12
C LYS A 261 -11.14 19.98 -12.70
N PRO A 262 -10.88 19.65 -11.42
CA PRO A 262 -10.61 18.27 -10.99
C PRO A 262 -11.61 17.22 -11.48
N HIS A 263 -12.92 17.52 -11.43
CA HIS A 263 -14.00 16.62 -11.90
C HIS A 263 -14.13 16.50 -13.44
N GLN A 264 -13.41 17.31 -14.22
CA GLN A 264 -13.38 17.23 -15.68
C GLN A 264 -12.20 16.39 -16.19
N ARG A 265 -11.13 16.28 -15.40
CA ARG A 265 -9.86 15.62 -15.78
C ARG A 265 -9.97 14.12 -16.01
N LEU A 266 -11.00 13.47 -15.47
CA LEU A 266 -11.26 12.03 -15.58
C LEU A 266 -12.46 11.71 -16.48
N ARG A 267 -12.93 12.70 -17.26
CA ARG A 267 -13.97 12.45 -18.26
C ARG A 267 -13.33 11.85 -19.50
N VAL A 268 -14.00 10.86 -20.09
CA VAL A 268 -13.59 10.16 -21.32
C VAL A 268 -13.22 11.12 -22.45
N GLU A 269 -13.97 12.21 -22.63
CA GLU A 269 -13.71 13.30 -23.59
C GLU A 269 -12.33 13.97 -23.43
N ASN A 270 -11.79 14.01 -22.21
CA ASN A 270 -10.48 14.57 -21.85
C ASN A 270 -9.39 13.49 -21.67
N GLU A 271 -9.73 12.23 -21.93
CA GLU A 271 -8.82 11.08 -21.99
C GLU A 271 -9.07 10.21 -23.23
N PRO A 272 -9.01 10.75 -24.47
CA PRO A 272 -9.28 9.99 -25.69
C PRO A 272 -8.31 8.81 -25.95
N TRP A 273 -7.25 8.68 -25.14
CA TRP A 273 -6.31 7.57 -25.12
C TRP A 273 -6.66 6.48 -24.07
N SER A 274 -7.73 6.64 -23.28
CA SER A 274 -8.15 5.64 -22.30
C SER A 274 -8.87 4.48 -22.99
N LEU A 275 -8.90 3.32 -22.32
CA LEU A 275 -9.64 2.16 -22.83
C LEU A 275 -11.15 2.46 -22.91
N GLU A 276 -11.69 3.22 -21.94
CA GLU A 276 -13.09 3.67 -21.92
C GLU A 276 -13.45 4.53 -23.14
N ALA A 277 -12.51 5.32 -23.66
CA ALA A 277 -12.71 6.12 -24.87
C ALA A 277 -12.68 5.29 -26.17
N SER A 278 -12.03 4.13 -26.16
CA SER A 278 -11.77 3.34 -27.37
C SER A 278 -12.92 2.43 -27.83
N GLY A 279 -13.88 2.11 -26.95
CA GLY A 279 -15.00 1.20 -27.25
C GLY A 279 -14.58 -0.26 -27.52
N GLU A 280 -15.55 -1.16 -27.68
CA GLU A 280 -15.29 -2.61 -27.82
C GLU A 280 -14.64 -3.03 -29.17
N SER A 281 -14.28 -2.09 -30.05
CA SER A 281 -13.67 -2.38 -31.34
C SER A 281 -12.14 -2.30 -31.31
N VAL A 282 -11.48 -3.24 -30.63
CA VAL A 282 -10.01 -3.43 -30.71
C VAL A 282 -9.63 -4.11 -32.04
N ASN A 283 -9.98 -3.46 -33.16
CA ASN A 283 -9.37 -3.75 -34.45
C ASN A 283 -8.08 -2.94 -34.54
N ALA A 284 -6.95 -3.65 -34.63
CA ALA A 284 -5.61 -3.06 -34.63
C ALA A 284 -5.32 -2.26 -35.91
N SER A 285 -5.83 -1.02 -35.99
CA SER A 285 -5.23 0.00 -36.86
C SER A 285 -4.03 0.59 -36.13
N ALA A 286 -2.85 0.58 -36.76
CA ALA A 286 -1.64 1.10 -36.16
C ALA A 286 -1.86 2.52 -35.63
N ALA A 287 -1.63 2.73 -34.33
CA ALA A 287 -1.62 4.06 -33.76
C ALA A 287 -0.59 4.90 -34.54
N LYS A 288 -1.04 6.01 -35.14
CA LYS A 288 -0.10 6.98 -35.69
C LYS A 288 0.88 7.37 -34.57
N PRO A 289 2.18 7.52 -34.86
CA PRO A 289 3.10 8.11 -33.90
C PRO A 289 2.49 9.39 -33.36
N ALA A 290 2.58 9.60 -32.04
CA ALA A 290 2.13 10.86 -31.45
C ALA A 290 2.83 12.00 -32.19
N GLU A 291 2.07 12.93 -32.78
CA GLU A 291 2.67 14.06 -33.47
C GLU A 291 3.60 14.78 -32.48
N PRO A 292 4.83 15.11 -32.89
CA PRO A 292 5.79 15.73 -31.98
C PRO A 292 5.17 17.03 -31.48
N ALA A 293 5.14 17.23 -30.15
CA ALA A 293 4.49 18.36 -29.51
C ALA A 293 4.88 19.67 -30.22
N SER A 294 3.92 20.21 -30.98
CA SER A 294 4.18 21.12 -32.08
C SER A 294 4.22 22.57 -31.61
N GLU A 295 5.08 22.84 -30.64
CA GLU A 295 5.51 24.19 -30.26
C GLU A 295 6.84 24.12 -29.47
N ARG A 296 7.93 23.87 -30.20
CA ARG A 296 9.24 24.38 -29.76
C ARG A 296 9.29 25.87 -30.09
N PRO A 297 9.83 26.75 -29.23
CA PRO A 297 10.02 28.15 -29.60
C PRO A 297 11.06 28.27 -30.73
N VAL A 298 10.56 28.39 -31.96
CA VAL A 298 11.31 28.79 -33.15
C VAL A 298 10.49 29.90 -33.83
N LEU A 299 11.18 30.93 -34.32
CA LEU A 299 10.58 32.22 -34.69
C LEU A 299 9.64 32.17 -35.92
N ALA A 300 8.71 33.12 -35.94
CA ALA A 300 7.46 33.17 -36.71
C ALA A 300 7.52 33.24 -38.26
N GLY A 301 6.38 32.90 -38.89
CA GLY A 301 6.01 33.21 -40.28
C GLY A 301 4.52 32.92 -40.55
N GLU A 302 3.80 33.82 -41.24
CA GLU A 302 2.32 33.81 -41.36
C GLU A 302 1.76 33.08 -42.61
N ALA A 303 0.54 32.51 -42.51
CA ALA A 303 -0.66 32.90 -43.29
C ALA A 303 -1.67 31.78 -43.71
N ALA A 304 -2.97 32.14 -43.62
CA ALA A 304 -4.14 31.71 -44.42
C ALA A 304 -4.92 30.37 -44.20
N LYS A 305 -6.24 30.52 -44.02
CA LYS A 305 -7.39 29.56 -44.03
C LYS A 305 -8.07 29.54 -45.42
N PRO A 306 -8.90 28.54 -45.86
CA PRO A 306 -10.35 28.44 -45.45
C PRO A 306 -11.05 27.02 -45.56
N THR A 307 -11.90 26.61 -44.60
CA THR A 307 -13.40 26.49 -44.59
C THR A 307 -14.07 25.15 -45.02
N ALA A 308 -15.29 24.90 -44.49
CA ALA A 308 -16.11 23.64 -44.51
C ALA A 308 -17.18 23.63 -45.67
N PRO A 309 -18.39 22.97 -45.67
CA PRO A 309 -19.25 22.44 -44.56
C PRO A 309 -20.16 21.16 -44.79
N GLU A 310 -20.81 20.74 -43.68
CA GLU A 310 -22.22 20.24 -43.48
C GLU A 310 -22.90 19.07 -44.26
N ALA A 311 -23.65 18.21 -43.51
CA ALA A 311 -25.12 17.99 -43.61
C ALA A 311 -25.66 16.86 -42.68
N ALA A 312 -27.00 16.71 -42.58
CA ALA A 312 -27.77 16.50 -41.34
C ALA A 312 -29.05 15.59 -41.47
N PHE A 313 -29.89 15.53 -40.39
CA PHE A 313 -31.27 14.93 -40.25
C PHE A 313 -31.40 13.37 -40.12
N SER A 314 -32.42 12.74 -39.50
CA SER A 314 -33.43 13.13 -38.45
C SER A 314 -34.41 11.97 -38.07
N GLY A 315 -35.02 12.03 -36.86
CA GLY A 315 -36.36 11.47 -36.50
C GLY A 315 -36.42 10.04 -35.88
N THR A 316 -37.38 9.59 -35.05
CA THR A 316 -38.36 10.14 -34.06
C THR A 316 -39.37 9.03 -33.67
N ALA A 317 -39.55 8.73 -32.36
CA ALA A 317 -40.76 8.19 -31.68
C ALA A 317 -41.31 6.77 -32.08
N THR A 318 -42.13 6.00 -31.32
CA THR A 318 -42.96 6.23 -30.09
C THR A 318 -43.43 4.90 -29.44
N SER A 319 -43.76 4.90 -28.12
CA SER A 319 -44.90 4.16 -27.45
C SER A 319 -44.95 2.59 -27.39
N THR A 320 -45.56 1.85 -26.42
CA THR A 320 -46.29 2.11 -25.14
C THR A 320 -46.48 0.82 -24.29
N ALA A 321 -46.76 0.97 -22.97
CA ALA A 321 -47.52 0.09 -22.03
C ALA A 321 -47.01 -1.35 -21.74
N VAL A 322 -46.79 -1.84 -20.50
CA VAL A 322 -47.48 -1.78 -19.16
C VAL A 322 -48.63 -2.79 -18.99
N LEU A 323 -48.52 -3.66 -17.97
CA LEU A 323 -49.63 -4.22 -17.17
C LEU A 323 -49.12 -4.80 -15.83
N GLU A 324 -49.84 -4.57 -14.74
CA GLU A 324 -49.48 -4.93 -13.35
C GLU A 324 -50.38 -6.05 -12.77
N ALA A 325 -49.78 -6.97 -11.99
CA ALA A 325 -50.15 -7.42 -10.62
C ALA A 325 -51.62 -7.93 -10.35
N PRO A 326 -52.09 -8.20 -9.09
CA PRO A 326 -51.43 -8.31 -7.77
C PRO A 326 -51.82 -9.63 -6.98
N PRO A 327 -52.32 -9.70 -5.71
CA PRO A 327 -51.72 -10.59 -4.68
C PRO A 327 -52.73 -11.48 -3.88
N VAL A 328 -52.27 -12.23 -2.85
CA VAL A 328 -53.14 -12.80 -1.79
C VAL A 328 -52.44 -12.85 -0.42
N GLU A 329 -53.08 -12.30 0.62
CA GLU A 329 -52.77 -12.43 2.06
C GLU A 329 -53.53 -13.67 2.66
N GLN A 330 -53.24 -14.25 3.84
CA GLN A 330 -53.54 -13.70 5.18
C GLN A 330 -52.98 -14.55 6.35
N LYS A 331 -53.01 -13.92 7.54
CA LYS A 331 -52.48 -14.31 8.86
C LYS A 331 -53.11 -15.55 9.52
N LEU A 332 -52.39 -16.13 10.50
CA LEU A 332 -52.99 -16.69 11.72
C LEU A 332 -52.06 -16.59 12.95
N GLU A 333 -52.65 -16.62 14.15
CA GLU A 333 -52.06 -16.20 15.43
C GLU A 333 -52.46 -17.23 16.54
N THR A 334 -51.68 -17.57 17.58
CA THR A 334 -50.32 -17.18 18.03
C THR A 334 -49.72 -18.27 18.95
N ALA A 335 -48.38 -18.40 19.03
CA ALA A 335 -47.68 -19.15 20.09
C ALA A 335 -46.25 -18.62 20.32
N LYS A 336 -45.78 -18.58 21.59
CA LYS A 336 -44.38 -18.25 21.91
C LYS A 336 -43.47 -19.46 21.62
N PRO A 337 -42.36 -19.32 20.89
CA PRO A 337 -41.33 -20.35 20.85
C PRO A 337 -40.58 -20.42 22.18
N GLU A 338 -40.28 -21.64 22.63
CA GLU A 338 -39.23 -21.89 23.63
C GLU A 338 -37.87 -21.47 23.09
N ALA A 339 -36.88 -21.24 23.96
CA ALA A 339 -35.53 -20.89 23.53
C ALA A 339 -34.95 -22.00 22.63
N GLU A 340 -34.56 -21.65 21.41
CA GLU A 340 -34.05 -22.61 20.43
C GLU A 340 -32.77 -23.28 20.95
N ARG A 341 -32.79 -24.62 21.01
CA ARG A 341 -31.62 -25.40 21.45
C ARG A 341 -30.47 -25.24 20.46
N PRO A 342 -29.21 -25.14 20.92
CA PRO A 342 -28.06 -25.01 20.05
C PRO A 342 -27.99 -26.13 19.00
N PRO A 343 -27.51 -25.88 17.77
CA PRO A 343 -27.36 -26.90 16.73
C PRO A 343 -26.56 -28.14 17.18
N PHE A 344 -25.66 -27.98 18.16
CA PHE A 344 -24.92 -29.08 18.78
C PHE A 344 -25.82 -30.09 19.53
N GLU A 345 -26.85 -29.63 20.26
CA GLU A 345 -27.77 -30.54 20.95
C GLU A 345 -28.62 -31.33 19.96
N TRP A 346 -29.07 -30.67 18.88
CA TRP A 346 -29.76 -31.34 17.77
C TRP A 346 -28.88 -32.40 17.10
N ALA A 347 -27.59 -32.10 16.87
CA ALA A 347 -26.64 -33.05 16.31
C ALA A 347 -26.39 -34.25 17.25
N MET A 348 -26.21 -34.01 18.55
CA MET A 348 -26.08 -35.06 19.57
C MET A 348 -27.34 -35.93 19.69
N GLN A 349 -28.53 -35.33 19.66
CA GLN A 349 -29.79 -36.06 19.73
C GLN A 349 -30.02 -36.93 18.46
N ALA A 350 -29.70 -36.40 17.28
CA ALA A 350 -29.76 -37.14 16.02
C ALA A 350 -28.75 -38.30 16.00
N LEU A 351 -27.52 -38.08 16.46
CA LEU A 351 -26.49 -39.11 16.57
C LEU A 351 -26.90 -40.24 17.53
N ASN A 352 -27.45 -39.90 18.69
CA ASN A 352 -27.95 -40.88 19.66
C ASN A 352 -29.16 -41.67 19.12
N ALA A 353 -30.06 -41.03 18.35
CA ALA A 353 -31.15 -41.73 17.68
C ALA A 353 -30.64 -42.72 16.60
N ILE A 354 -29.58 -42.35 15.86
CA ILE A 354 -28.92 -43.22 14.87
C ILE A 354 -28.20 -44.39 15.57
N HIS A 355 -27.56 -44.16 16.72
CA HIS A 355 -26.90 -45.21 17.50
C HIS A 355 -27.92 -46.20 18.09
N ALA A 356 -29.03 -45.70 18.65
CA ALA A 356 -30.13 -46.54 19.12
C ALA A 356 -30.75 -47.39 17.99
N ALA A 357 -30.97 -46.79 16.81
CA ALA A 357 -31.49 -47.51 15.63
C ALA A 357 -30.51 -48.57 15.08
N LYS A 358 -29.21 -48.50 15.45
CA LYS A 358 -28.17 -49.48 15.08
C LYS A 358 -27.84 -50.46 16.20
N GLY A 359 -28.54 -50.42 17.34
CA GLY A 359 -28.29 -51.30 18.49
C GLY A 359 -26.96 -51.03 19.20
N ILE A 360 -26.41 -49.81 19.07
CA ILE A 360 -25.16 -49.41 19.71
C ILE A 360 -25.50 -48.77 21.06
N GLU A 361 -25.22 -49.47 22.16
CA GLU A 361 -25.31 -48.88 23.50
C GLU A 361 -24.24 -47.80 23.69
N THR A 362 -24.67 -46.62 24.14
CA THR A 362 -23.76 -45.52 24.53
C THR A 362 -23.91 -45.24 26.02
N THR A 363 -22.93 -45.64 26.82
CA THR A 363 -22.83 -45.28 28.24
C THR A 363 -22.31 -43.85 28.41
N PRO A 364 -22.94 -43.01 29.26
CA PRO A 364 -22.41 -41.68 29.55
C PRO A 364 -21.16 -41.80 30.42
N ALA A 365 -20.00 -41.38 29.89
CA ALA A 365 -18.75 -41.41 30.62
C ALA A 365 -18.74 -40.34 31.74
N THR A 366 -18.97 -40.78 32.98
CA THR A 366 -18.74 -39.97 34.18
C THR A 366 -17.25 -39.88 34.50
N ALA A 367 -16.84 -38.75 35.08
CA ALA A 367 -15.44 -38.37 35.19
C ALA A 367 -14.60 -39.26 36.13
N SER A 368 -13.38 -39.61 35.71
CA SER A 368 -12.25 -39.78 36.61
C SER A 368 -10.91 -39.47 35.93
N ASN A 369 -9.97 -38.99 36.73
CA ASN A 369 -8.69 -38.37 36.35
C ASN A 369 -7.87 -39.11 35.28
N VAL A 370 -7.80 -38.53 34.08
CA VAL A 370 -6.64 -38.68 33.19
C VAL A 370 -5.68 -37.52 33.49
N ARG A 371 -4.37 -37.80 33.56
CA ARG A 371 -3.32 -36.78 33.71
C ARG A 371 -3.50 -35.69 32.64
N PRO A 372 -3.20 -34.41 32.91
CA PRO A 372 -3.33 -33.39 31.89
C PRO A 372 -2.33 -33.67 30.76
N ALA A 373 -2.83 -34.28 29.68
CA ALA A 373 -2.34 -33.93 28.34
C ALA A 373 -2.41 -32.41 28.25
N SER A 374 -1.35 -31.77 27.74
CA SER A 374 -1.27 -30.32 27.59
C SER A 374 -2.59 -29.81 27.00
N ALA A 375 -3.34 -29.04 27.79
CA ALA A 375 -4.67 -28.63 27.39
C ALA A 375 -4.54 -27.85 26.08
N PHE A 376 -5.05 -28.43 24.99
CA PHE A 376 -5.21 -27.72 23.74
C PHE A 376 -6.38 -26.76 23.95
N GLN A 377 -6.12 -25.69 24.70
CA GLN A 377 -7.05 -24.58 24.81
C GLN A 377 -7.16 -23.99 23.40
N PRO A 378 -8.36 -23.91 22.81
CA PRO A 378 -8.50 -23.27 21.52
C PRO A 378 -8.02 -21.83 21.64
N GLU A 379 -6.96 -21.48 20.90
CA GLU A 379 -6.49 -20.09 20.76
C GLU A 379 -7.65 -19.28 20.19
N MET A 380 -8.37 -18.54 21.04
CA MET A 380 -9.41 -17.63 20.60
C MET A 380 -8.74 -16.35 20.12
N ILE A 381 -9.27 -15.76 19.04
CA ILE A 381 -8.82 -14.43 18.60
C ILE A 381 -9.34 -13.42 19.62
N PHE A 382 -8.44 -12.87 20.42
CA PHE A 382 -8.73 -11.78 21.34
C PHE A 382 -8.46 -10.44 20.65
N GLU A 383 -9.51 -9.62 20.52
CA GLU A 383 -9.44 -8.35 19.80
C GLU A 383 -9.59 -7.14 20.74
N PHE A 384 -8.67 -6.18 20.65
CA PHE A 384 -8.69 -4.97 21.45
C PHE A 384 -7.95 -3.82 20.76
N ALA A 385 -8.37 -2.58 21.04
CA ALA A 385 -7.70 -1.38 20.58
C ALA A 385 -6.61 -0.93 21.56
N VAL A 386 -5.51 -0.43 21.02
CA VAL A 386 -4.33 0.10 21.72
C VAL A 386 -4.10 1.56 21.32
N SER A 387 -3.80 2.42 22.30
CA SER A 387 -3.41 3.81 22.07
C SER A 387 -2.34 4.28 23.07
N PRO A 388 -1.36 5.13 22.66
CA PRO A 388 -0.42 5.78 23.58
C PRO A 388 -1.02 6.97 24.37
N GLY A 389 -2.32 7.23 24.24
CA GLY A 389 -3.06 8.21 25.05
C GLY A 389 -4.40 8.60 24.44
N VAL A 390 -5.12 9.53 25.07
CA VAL A 390 -6.39 10.07 24.55
C VAL A 390 -6.14 11.17 23.52
N ALA A 391 -5.18 12.06 23.81
CA ALA A 391 -4.75 13.19 22.97
C ALA A 391 -3.26 13.09 22.58
N ASN A 392 -2.67 11.89 22.67
CA ASN A 392 -1.29 11.59 22.32
C ASN A 392 -1.24 10.49 21.26
N LYS A 393 -0.41 10.68 20.22
CA LYS A 393 -0.13 9.70 19.15
C LYS A 393 1.31 9.17 19.15
N LYS A 394 2.17 9.66 20.04
CA LYS A 394 3.59 9.30 20.07
C LYS A 394 3.76 7.97 20.79
N ILE A 395 3.93 6.90 20.02
CA ILE A 395 4.35 5.58 20.51
C ILE A 395 5.88 5.58 20.65
N THR A 396 6.41 5.26 21.82
CA THR A 396 7.85 5.09 22.04
C THR A 396 8.35 3.79 21.39
N PRO A 397 9.66 3.67 21.06
CA PRO A 397 10.22 2.41 20.55
C PRO A 397 9.93 1.21 21.46
N GLN A 398 9.97 1.40 22.78
CA GLN A 398 9.66 0.35 23.76
C GLN A 398 8.19 -0.11 23.69
N GLN A 399 7.24 0.83 23.58
CA GLN A 399 5.84 0.51 23.39
C GLN A 399 5.58 -0.17 22.03
N MET A 400 6.23 0.28 20.96
CA MET A 400 6.10 -0.31 19.63
C MET A 400 6.60 -1.76 19.60
N MET A 401 7.76 -2.04 20.21
CA MET A 401 8.28 -3.40 20.35
C MET A 401 7.33 -4.27 21.17
N ALA A 402 6.80 -3.77 22.29
CA ALA A 402 5.85 -4.54 23.10
C ALA A 402 4.51 -4.82 22.38
N ILE A 403 4.01 -3.88 21.56
CA ILE A 403 2.84 -4.09 20.69
C ILE A 403 3.11 -5.20 19.67
N ALA A 404 4.27 -5.19 19.02
CA ALA A 404 4.67 -6.21 18.05
C ALA A 404 4.90 -7.58 18.70
N GLU A 405 5.56 -7.63 19.87
CA GLU A 405 5.76 -8.86 20.65
C GLU A 405 4.44 -9.46 21.15
N VAL A 406 3.46 -8.62 21.51
CA VAL A 406 2.12 -9.07 21.92
C VAL A 406 1.31 -9.61 20.74
N ALA A 407 1.39 -8.98 19.56
CA ALA A 407 0.76 -9.51 18.36
C ALA A 407 1.41 -10.85 17.92
N GLY A 408 2.74 -10.94 18.05
CA GLY A 408 3.51 -12.12 17.67
C GLY A 408 3.46 -12.40 16.16
N GLU A 409 3.83 -13.61 15.76
CA GLU A 409 3.86 -14.03 14.36
C GLU A 409 2.49 -14.44 13.80
N LYS A 410 1.53 -14.75 14.67
CA LYS A 410 0.17 -15.21 14.30
C LYS A 410 -0.92 -14.13 14.43
N GLY A 411 -0.64 -13.02 15.11
CA GLY A 411 -1.59 -11.95 15.34
C GLY A 411 -1.49 -10.83 14.30
N GLU A 412 -2.53 -9.99 14.25
CA GLU A 412 -2.63 -8.86 13.35
C GLU A 412 -2.57 -7.52 14.11
N ILE A 413 -2.01 -6.50 13.48
CA ILE A 413 -2.07 -5.10 13.92
C ILE A 413 -2.73 -4.29 12.80
N GLU A 414 -4.00 -3.93 12.98
CA GLU A 414 -4.77 -3.12 12.03
C GLU A 414 -4.71 -1.64 12.44
N TYR A 415 -4.15 -0.79 11.58
CA TYR A 415 -4.18 0.67 11.78
C TYR A 415 -5.40 1.27 11.07
N THR A 416 -6.33 1.81 11.85
CA THR A 416 -7.65 2.21 11.35
C THR A 416 -7.68 3.65 10.80
N PRO A 417 -8.65 4.00 9.93
CA PRO A 417 -8.91 5.40 9.54
C PRO A 417 -9.29 6.33 10.71
N HIS A 418 -9.57 5.78 11.88
CA HIS A 418 -9.80 6.51 13.12
C HIS A 418 -8.52 6.68 13.96
N HIS A 419 -7.37 6.31 13.38
CA HIS A 419 -6.05 6.38 13.98
C HIS A 419 -5.85 5.54 15.25
N GLN A 420 -6.53 4.41 15.34
CA GLN A 420 -6.35 3.43 16.41
C GLN A 420 -5.54 2.24 15.87
N MET A 421 -4.82 1.54 16.76
CA MET A 421 -4.23 0.24 16.45
C MET A 421 -5.11 -0.84 17.07
N ILE A 422 -5.78 -1.66 16.26
CA ILE A 422 -6.52 -2.83 16.73
C ILE A 422 -5.57 -4.03 16.65
N LEU A 423 -5.40 -4.72 17.76
CA LEU A 423 -4.66 -5.98 17.85
C LEU A 423 -5.65 -7.13 17.82
N ARG A 424 -5.42 -8.10 16.93
CA ARG A 424 -6.10 -9.40 16.93
C ARG A 424 -5.08 -10.47 17.27
N VAL A 425 -5.18 -11.07 18.46
CA VAL A 425 -4.15 -12.00 18.95
C VAL A 425 -4.77 -13.36 19.28
N PRO A 426 -4.34 -14.45 18.62
CA PRO A 426 -4.68 -15.81 19.06
C PRO A 426 -4.07 -16.08 20.44
N THR A 427 -4.88 -16.19 21.48
CA THR A 427 -4.40 -16.42 22.84
C THR A 427 -5.35 -17.27 23.67
N ALA A 428 -4.79 -17.97 24.65
CA ALA A 428 -5.50 -18.63 25.74
C ALA A 428 -5.52 -17.79 27.04
N ASP A 429 -4.70 -16.73 27.10
CA ASP A 429 -4.53 -15.85 28.27
C ASP A 429 -4.51 -14.36 27.84
N PRO A 430 -5.68 -13.70 27.81
CA PRO A 430 -5.79 -12.26 27.53
C PRO A 430 -5.23 -11.36 28.64
N ASP A 431 -5.19 -11.82 29.89
CA ASP A 431 -4.83 -10.98 31.03
C ASP A 431 -3.31 -10.74 31.09
N SER A 432 -2.51 -11.79 30.86
CA SER A 432 -1.05 -11.69 30.72
C SER A 432 -0.63 -10.71 29.61
N ILE A 433 -1.28 -10.81 28.44
CA ILE A 433 -1.07 -9.93 27.29
C ILE A 433 -1.42 -8.46 27.62
N THR A 434 -2.61 -8.24 28.19
CA THR A 434 -3.08 -6.87 28.45
C THR A 434 -2.37 -6.22 29.64
N GLY A 435 -1.87 -7.00 30.61
CA GLY A 435 -1.04 -6.50 31.71
C GLY A 435 0.21 -5.78 31.20
N ARG A 436 1.01 -6.45 30.37
CA ARG A 436 2.29 -5.92 29.86
C ARG A 436 2.15 -4.59 29.10
N LEU A 437 1.08 -4.42 28.32
CA LEU A 437 0.85 -3.18 27.59
C LEU A 437 0.43 -2.03 28.53
N ARG A 438 -0.39 -2.31 29.55
CA ARG A 438 -0.78 -1.31 30.57
C ARG A 438 0.40 -0.84 31.40
N GLU A 439 1.36 -1.72 31.74
CA GLU A 439 2.60 -1.35 32.44
C GLU A 439 3.45 -0.34 31.65
N LEU A 440 3.41 -0.39 30.32
CA LEU A 440 4.06 0.58 29.43
C LEU A 440 3.22 1.84 29.17
N GLY A 441 2.16 2.06 29.96
CA GLY A 441 1.30 3.25 29.86
C GLY A 441 0.41 3.28 28.62
N LEU A 442 0.20 2.15 27.93
CA LEU A 442 -0.73 2.08 26.81
C LEU A 442 -2.17 1.95 27.32
N ILE A 443 -3.06 2.74 26.73
CA ILE A 443 -4.50 2.62 26.92
C ILE A 443 -5.00 1.46 26.09
N LEU A 444 -5.74 0.55 26.74
CA LEU A 444 -6.40 -0.58 26.09
C LEU A 444 -7.91 -0.34 26.13
N SER A 445 -8.60 -0.61 25.02
CA SER A 445 -10.06 -0.46 24.92
C SER A 445 -10.68 -1.67 24.20
N PRO A 446 -11.87 -2.14 24.62
CA PRO A 446 -12.62 -3.11 23.85
C PRO A 446 -13.02 -2.56 22.47
N ILE A 447 -13.35 -3.45 21.55
CA ILE A 447 -13.89 -3.11 20.22
C ILE A 447 -15.36 -3.54 20.10
N GLY A 448 -16.03 -3.10 19.02
CA GLY A 448 -17.45 -3.39 18.78
C GLY A 448 -18.37 -2.26 19.23
N ASP A 449 -19.57 -2.61 19.72
CA ASP A 449 -20.59 -1.66 20.15
C ASP A 449 -20.28 -1.06 21.54
N VAL A 450 -19.21 -0.26 21.58
CA VAL A 450 -18.71 0.43 22.78
C VAL A 450 -18.56 1.93 22.53
N LEU A 451 -18.39 2.69 23.62
CA LEU A 451 -18.11 4.12 23.56
C LEU A 451 -16.63 4.40 23.33
N GLN A 452 -16.31 5.16 22.30
CA GLN A 452 -14.95 5.60 21.98
C GLN A 452 -14.81 7.12 22.14
N VAL A 453 -13.68 7.55 22.73
CA VAL A 453 -13.30 8.97 22.82
C VAL A 453 -12.11 9.21 21.90
N LYS A 454 -12.24 10.17 20.98
CA LYS A 454 -11.27 10.52 19.94
C LYS A 454 -10.86 11.98 20.10
N ALA A 455 -9.61 12.28 20.47
CA ALA A 455 -9.17 13.66 20.69
C ALA A 455 -7.99 14.09 19.79
N CYS A 456 -7.82 15.40 19.61
CA CYS A 456 -6.71 15.97 18.85
C CYS A 456 -5.33 15.53 19.37
N ASP A 457 -4.50 15.02 18.47
CA ASP A 457 -3.25 14.32 18.81
C ASP A 457 -2.07 14.62 17.86
N PHE A 458 -2.31 15.32 16.73
CA PHE A 458 -1.29 15.58 15.69
C PHE A 458 -0.57 16.94 15.76
N CYS A 459 -1.20 18.00 16.32
CA CYS A 459 -0.62 19.36 16.40
C CYS A 459 -0.37 19.81 17.85
N ASP A 460 0.46 20.84 18.04
CA ASP A 460 0.78 21.41 19.37
C ASP A 460 0.05 22.76 19.63
N GLY A 461 -1.21 22.90 19.18
CA GLY A 461 -2.02 24.12 19.33
C GLY A 461 -2.49 24.41 20.78
N GLU A 462 -3.62 25.13 20.95
CA GLU A 462 -4.23 25.51 22.26
C GLU A 462 -4.78 24.33 23.11
N LYS A 463 -4.11 23.19 23.10
CA LYS A 463 -4.56 21.94 23.71
C LYS A 463 -4.46 21.89 25.25
N LYS A 464 -3.57 22.66 25.86
CA LYS A 464 -3.22 22.49 27.30
C LYS A 464 -4.43 22.61 28.23
N ASP A 465 -5.32 23.55 27.94
CA ASP A 465 -6.52 23.82 28.73
C ASP A 465 -7.65 22.80 28.51
N SER A 466 -7.63 22.05 27.40
CA SER A 466 -8.73 21.20 26.96
C SER A 466 -8.44 19.70 27.10
N ILE A 467 -7.18 19.27 27.00
CA ILE A 467 -6.76 17.85 27.17
C ILE A 467 -7.33 17.19 28.45
N PRO A 468 -7.28 17.81 29.66
CA PRO A 468 -7.73 17.14 30.89
C PRO A 468 -9.20 16.69 30.85
N TYR A 469 -10.05 17.43 30.12
CA TYR A 469 -11.47 17.10 29.98
C TYR A 469 -11.70 15.95 28.99
N ALA A 470 -10.87 15.81 27.95
CA ALA A 470 -10.88 14.64 27.08
C ALA A 470 -10.42 13.37 27.83
N GLU A 471 -9.39 13.49 28.67
CA GLU A 471 -8.89 12.41 29.52
C GLU A 471 -9.91 12.00 30.60
N GLU A 472 -10.60 12.97 31.22
CA GLU A 472 -11.71 12.72 32.14
C GLU A 472 -12.88 12.00 31.43
N LEU A 473 -13.29 12.45 30.24
CA LEU A 473 -14.32 11.79 29.43
C LEU A 473 -13.95 10.35 29.12
N HIS A 474 -12.71 10.10 28.67
CA HIS A 474 -12.23 8.76 28.39
C HIS A 474 -12.22 7.88 29.66
N ARG A 475 -11.69 8.39 30.79
CA ARG A 475 -11.66 7.67 32.07
C ARG A 475 -13.06 7.34 32.61
N ARG A 476 -14.05 8.21 32.41
CA ARG A 476 -15.43 7.96 32.88
C ARG A 476 -16.25 7.09 31.95
N LEU A 477 -16.06 7.22 30.64
CA LEU A 477 -17.02 6.75 29.64
C LEU A 477 -16.42 5.78 28.60
N GLY A 478 -15.12 5.86 28.34
CA GLY A 478 -14.42 5.06 27.33
C GLY A 478 -14.54 3.56 27.58
N GLY A 479 -14.75 2.79 26.51
CA GLY A 479 -14.87 1.33 26.58
C GLY A 479 -16.17 0.80 27.20
N LYS A 480 -17.08 1.66 27.67
CA LYS A 480 -18.41 1.20 28.12
C LYS A 480 -19.20 0.64 26.94
N GLU A 481 -19.74 -0.57 27.11
CA GLU A 481 -20.72 -1.18 26.21
C GLU A 481 -21.94 -0.26 25.98
N MET A 482 -22.34 -0.11 24.72
CA MET A 482 -23.43 0.76 24.27
C MET A 482 -24.45 -0.06 23.44
N PRO A 483 -25.71 0.40 23.28
CA PRO A 483 -26.69 -0.24 22.38
C PRO A 483 -26.25 -0.27 20.90
N LYS A 484 -25.34 0.63 20.52
CA LYS A 484 -24.59 0.68 19.28
C LYS A 484 -23.31 1.50 19.50
N GLU A 485 -22.25 1.25 18.72
CA GLU A 485 -21.02 2.05 18.70
C GLU A 485 -21.33 3.57 18.77
N LEU A 486 -20.70 4.25 19.73
CA LEU A 486 -20.88 5.67 20.00
C LEU A 486 -19.52 6.37 20.03
N LYS A 487 -19.34 7.39 19.19
CA LYS A 487 -18.09 8.14 19.12
C LYS A 487 -18.23 9.56 19.68
N ILE A 488 -17.38 9.88 20.66
CA ILE A 488 -17.17 11.24 21.17
C ILE A 488 -15.93 11.81 20.48
N GLY A 489 -16.14 12.79 19.60
CA GLY A 489 -15.06 13.57 18.98
C GLY A 489 -14.71 14.79 19.82
N PHE A 490 -13.42 15.02 20.06
CA PHE A 490 -12.93 16.11 20.90
C PHE A 490 -11.84 16.93 20.20
N ASN A 491 -12.18 18.17 19.85
CA ASN A 491 -11.26 19.12 19.24
C ASN A 491 -10.73 20.11 20.27
N GLY A 492 -9.43 20.02 20.56
CA GLY A 492 -8.77 20.88 21.55
C GLY A 492 -8.54 22.34 21.13
N CYS A 493 -8.98 22.75 19.95
CA CYS A 493 -8.99 24.15 19.48
C CYS A 493 -10.07 24.38 18.40
N GLY A 494 -10.42 25.66 18.19
CA GLY A 494 -11.52 26.08 17.31
C GLY A 494 -11.35 25.80 15.82
N MET A 495 -10.19 25.29 15.38
CA MET A 495 -9.95 24.89 13.99
C MET A 495 -10.67 23.59 13.60
N ALA A 496 -11.16 22.81 14.57
CA ALA A 496 -11.93 21.58 14.36
C ALA A 496 -11.31 20.50 13.44
N CYS A 497 -10.00 20.57 13.15
CA CYS A 497 -9.29 19.73 12.17
C CYS A 497 -9.29 18.21 12.43
N TYR A 498 -9.85 17.76 13.56
CA TYR A 498 -9.97 16.33 13.90
C TYR A 498 -11.38 15.80 13.65
N GLY A 499 -12.26 16.62 13.07
CA GLY A 499 -13.60 16.21 12.67
C GLY A 499 -14.54 15.95 13.83
N ALA A 500 -14.34 16.54 15.03
CA ALA A 500 -15.22 16.30 16.17
C ALA A 500 -16.70 16.56 15.84
N VAL A 501 -16.99 17.58 15.02
CA VAL A 501 -18.34 17.92 14.54
C VAL A 501 -18.96 16.86 13.60
N GLN A 502 -18.22 15.82 13.20
CA GLN A 502 -18.68 14.72 12.36
C GLN A 502 -18.89 13.40 13.15
N GLU A 503 -18.55 13.35 14.44
CA GLU A 503 -18.75 12.19 15.32
C GLU A 503 -20.10 12.29 16.08
N ASP A 504 -20.61 11.17 16.61
CA ASP A 504 -21.97 11.11 17.19
C ASP A 504 -22.19 12.18 18.30
N ILE A 505 -21.18 12.48 19.11
CA ILE A 505 -21.10 13.63 20.02
C ILE A 505 -19.80 14.39 19.73
N GLY A 506 -19.91 15.63 19.25
CA GLY A 506 -18.77 16.50 18.93
C GLY A 506 -18.55 17.60 19.95
N ILE A 507 -17.31 17.77 20.40
CA ILE A 507 -16.90 18.80 21.37
C ILE A 507 -15.78 19.63 20.75
N VAL A 508 -15.90 20.96 20.72
CA VAL A 508 -14.88 21.86 20.18
C VAL A 508 -14.52 22.91 21.22
N PHE A 509 -13.24 22.97 21.61
CA PHE A 509 -12.73 23.99 22.52
C PHE A 509 -12.37 25.27 21.77
N ARG A 510 -12.89 26.42 22.20
CA ARG A 510 -12.65 27.72 21.58
C ARG A 510 -12.79 28.84 22.60
N LYS A 511 -11.88 29.81 22.60
CA LYS A 511 -11.91 30.99 23.50
C LYS A 511 -12.11 30.64 24.99
N GLY A 512 -11.51 29.54 25.45
CA GLY A 512 -11.58 29.11 26.85
C GLY A 512 -12.82 28.30 27.24
N LYS A 513 -13.76 28.07 26.32
CA LYS A 513 -15.05 27.38 26.54
C LYS A 513 -15.26 26.25 25.52
N PHE A 514 -16.32 25.46 25.68
CA PHE A 514 -16.68 24.35 24.80
C PHE A 514 -17.96 24.61 24.00
N ASP A 515 -17.91 24.30 22.71
CA ASP A 515 -19.06 24.24 21.81
C ASP A 515 -19.44 22.75 21.59
N LEU A 516 -20.73 22.42 21.69
CA LEU A 516 -21.26 21.04 21.69
C LEU A 516 -22.14 20.77 20.46
N PHE A 517 -21.90 19.63 19.82
CA PHE A 517 -22.57 19.15 18.63
C PHE A 517 -23.12 17.74 18.89
N LEU A 518 -24.36 17.45 18.48
CA LEU A 518 -25.00 16.15 18.73
C LEU A 518 -25.59 15.53 17.46
N GLY A 519 -25.49 14.20 17.36
CA GLY A 519 -26.23 13.42 16.37
C GLY A 519 -25.65 13.47 14.97
N ALA A 520 -24.33 13.52 14.81
CA ALA A 520 -23.74 13.39 13.48
C ALA A 520 -23.97 11.98 12.88
N LYS A 521 -23.84 11.88 11.57
CA LYS A 521 -23.79 10.61 10.86
C LYS A 521 -22.47 10.47 10.12
N THR A 522 -21.57 9.67 10.70
CA THR A 522 -20.18 9.48 10.25
C THR A 522 -20.00 8.82 8.87
N VAL A 523 -20.99 8.06 8.37
CA VAL A 523 -20.85 7.24 7.15
C VAL A 523 -22.14 7.11 6.33
N GLY A 524 -21.99 6.93 5.00
CA GLY A 524 -23.06 6.68 4.03
C GLY A 524 -23.41 7.88 3.15
N ARG A 525 -24.24 7.67 2.10
CA ARG A 525 -24.61 8.70 1.12
C ARG A 525 -25.28 9.94 1.72
N ASN A 526 -25.95 9.79 2.86
CA ASN A 526 -26.56 10.86 3.64
C ASN A 526 -25.83 11.10 4.98
N ALA A 527 -24.50 10.98 4.98
CA ALA A 527 -23.67 11.47 6.08
C ALA A 527 -23.89 12.97 6.30
N HIS A 528 -23.85 13.40 7.56
CA HIS A 528 -24.04 14.80 7.95
C HIS A 528 -23.31 15.09 9.25
N SER A 529 -22.91 16.34 9.45
CA SER A 529 -22.35 16.81 10.71
C SER A 529 -23.38 16.76 11.84
N GLY A 530 -22.89 16.82 13.08
CA GLY A 530 -23.70 16.97 14.27
C GLY A 530 -24.36 18.35 14.33
N ILE A 531 -25.52 18.40 14.96
CA ILE A 531 -26.30 19.61 15.17
C ILE A 531 -25.60 20.45 16.26
N PRO A 532 -25.22 21.72 16.01
CA PRO A 532 -24.75 22.60 17.07
C PRO A 532 -25.91 22.86 18.05
N VAL A 533 -25.75 22.43 19.30
CA VAL A 533 -26.78 22.53 20.34
C VAL A 533 -26.47 23.54 21.44
N ALA A 534 -25.19 23.85 21.64
CA ALA A 534 -24.75 24.86 22.59
C ALA A 534 -23.36 25.40 22.20
N GLU A 535 -23.15 26.70 22.38
CA GLU A 535 -21.84 27.34 22.32
C GLU A 535 -21.46 27.89 23.70
N GLY A 536 -20.16 27.93 23.99
CA GLY A 536 -19.65 28.65 25.16
C GLY A 536 -19.90 27.97 26.53
N ILE A 537 -20.09 26.65 26.56
CA ILE A 537 -20.20 25.85 27.80
C ILE A 537 -18.92 26.02 28.63
N ASP A 538 -19.07 26.23 29.94
CA ASP A 538 -17.95 26.32 30.87
C ASP A 538 -17.24 24.98 31.06
N LYS A 539 -15.94 25.03 31.34
CA LYS A 539 -15.08 23.85 31.23
C LYS A 539 -15.49 22.73 32.19
N GLU A 540 -15.99 23.13 33.35
CA GLU A 540 -16.42 22.26 34.45
C GLU A 540 -17.69 21.46 34.10
N ASP A 541 -18.54 22.00 33.22
CA ASP A 541 -19.87 21.45 32.91
C ASP A 541 -19.89 20.47 31.73
N ILE A 542 -18.90 20.53 30.82
CA ILE A 542 -18.90 19.71 29.60
C ILE A 542 -18.92 18.20 29.90
N VAL A 543 -18.16 17.76 30.91
CA VAL A 543 -18.07 16.34 31.27
C VAL A 543 -19.37 15.85 31.92
N PRO A 544 -19.93 16.51 32.96
CA PRO A 544 -21.26 16.18 33.49
C PRO A 544 -22.38 16.17 32.43
N ILE A 545 -22.40 17.12 31.50
CA ILE A 545 -23.43 17.18 30.43
C ILE A 545 -23.34 15.94 29.54
N VAL A 546 -22.15 15.66 29.00
CA VAL A 546 -21.92 14.53 28.09
C VAL A 546 -22.17 13.19 28.79
N GLU A 547 -21.79 13.07 30.07
CA GLU A 547 -22.07 11.87 30.88
C GLU A 547 -23.59 11.62 31.03
N ARG A 548 -24.41 12.65 31.22
CA ARG A 548 -25.88 12.49 31.27
C ARG A 548 -26.47 12.10 29.92
N ILE A 549 -26.02 12.73 28.82
CA ILE A 549 -26.42 12.37 27.45
C ILE A 549 -26.13 10.90 27.14
N VAL A 550 -24.90 10.44 27.44
CA VAL A 550 -24.46 9.06 27.22
C VAL A 550 -25.27 8.06 28.07
N ASN A 551 -25.49 8.36 29.35
CA ASN A 551 -26.27 7.50 30.24
C ASN A 551 -27.74 7.40 29.78
N ARG A 552 -28.31 8.49 29.26
CA ARG A 552 -29.67 8.49 28.70
C ARG A 552 -29.74 7.67 27.40
N PHE A 553 -28.78 7.82 26.49
CA PHE A 553 -28.67 6.96 25.29
C PHE A 553 -28.57 5.48 25.66
N LYS A 554 -27.67 5.10 26.58
CA LYS A 554 -27.54 3.70 27.03
C LYS A 554 -28.84 3.11 27.61
N LYS A 555 -29.67 3.94 28.23
CA LYS A 555 -30.91 3.53 28.91
C LYS A 555 -32.15 3.50 27.98
N GLU A 556 -32.25 4.45 27.05
CA GLU A 556 -33.49 4.73 26.29
C GLU A 556 -33.40 4.41 24.79
N ALA A 557 -32.21 4.04 24.28
CA ALA A 557 -32.05 3.60 22.90
C ALA A 557 -32.49 2.15 22.69
N PHE A 558 -33.02 1.86 21.50
CA PHE A 558 -33.34 0.50 21.09
C PHE A 558 -32.06 -0.29 20.74
N PRO A 559 -32.08 -1.63 20.79
CA PRO A 559 -30.95 -2.44 20.34
C PRO A 559 -30.51 -2.07 18.92
N ASN A 560 -29.20 -1.90 18.71
CA ASN A 560 -28.60 -1.54 17.42
C ASN A 560 -29.02 -0.14 16.87
N GLU A 561 -29.63 0.74 17.68
CA GLU A 561 -29.99 2.11 17.31
C GLU A 561 -28.77 3.06 17.35
N ARG A 562 -28.49 3.76 16.24
CA ARG A 562 -27.44 4.79 16.19
C ARG A 562 -27.89 6.10 16.84
N PHE A 563 -26.96 6.80 17.48
CA PHE A 563 -27.21 8.01 18.26
C PHE A 563 -27.97 9.12 17.53
N HIS A 564 -27.70 9.38 16.24
CA HIS A 564 -28.46 10.37 15.45
C HIS A 564 -29.96 10.02 15.34
N LYS A 565 -30.30 8.73 15.20
CA LYS A 565 -31.71 8.27 15.18
C LYS A 565 -32.35 8.40 16.56
N PHE A 566 -31.60 8.04 17.61
CA PHE A 566 -32.06 8.21 18.98
C PHE A 566 -32.37 9.68 19.29
N PHE A 567 -31.48 10.61 18.95
CA PHE A 567 -31.68 12.04 19.19
C PHE A 567 -32.89 12.57 18.38
N GLN A 568 -33.00 12.20 17.10
CA GLN A 568 -34.17 12.51 16.26
C GLN A 568 -35.49 11.98 16.84
N ARG A 569 -35.50 10.74 17.37
CA ARG A 569 -36.67 10.08 17.93
C ARG A 569 -37.11 10.67 19.27
N VAL A 570 -36.16 10.99 20.13
CA VAL A 570 -36.41 11.52 21.47
C VAL A 570 -36.74 13.02 21.42
N GLY A 571 -36.27 13.74 20.40
CA GLY A 571 -36.58 15.15 20.15
C GLY A 571 -35.85 16.13 21.06
N GLU A 572 -35.45 15.73 22.27
CA GLU A 572 -34.70 16.60 23.21
C GLU A 572 -33.77 15.79 24.14
N LEU A 573 -32.51 16.23 24.28
CA LEU A 573 -31.53 15.66 25.22
C LEU A 573 -30.93 16.78 26.08
N GLU A 574 -31.05 16.70 27.42
CA GLU A 574 -30.51 17.70 28.36
C GLU A 574 -30.93 19.17 28.08
N GLY A 575 -32.16 19.39 27.59
CA GLY A 575 -32.64 20.72 27.17
C GLY A 575 -32.27 21.11 25.75
N TYR A 576 -31.48 20.29 25.04
CA TYR A 576 -31.11 20.52 23.65
C TYR A 576 -32.12 19.86 22.70
N ALA A 577 -32.90 20.68 22.00
CA ALA A 577 -33.86 20.21 21.01
C ALA A 577 -33.18 19.73 19.72
N TRP A 578 -33.68 18.62 19.17
CA TRP A 578 -33.38 18.19 17.82
C TRP A 578 -34.15 19.07 16.82
N TYR A 579 -33.48 19.48 15.75
CA TYR A 579 -34.11 20.09 14.59
C TYR A 579 -33.56 19.42 13.32
N GLU A 580 -34.35 19.39 12.26
CA GLU A 580 -33.85 18.90 10.98
C GLU A 580 -32.77 19.88 10.47
N PRO A 581 -31.51 19.45 10.27
CA PRO A 581 -30.49 20.33 9.69
C PRO A 581 -30.98 20.81 8.32
N ALA A 582 -30.73 22.08 8.00
CA ALA A 582 -31.07 22.62 6.70
C ALA A 582 -30.46 21.72 5.61
N LYS A 583 -31.31 21.04 4.85
CA LYS A 583 -30.87 20.29 3.68
C LYS A 583 -30.23 21.31 2.75
N ALA A 584 -28.96 21.10 2.41
CA ALA A 584 -28.40 21.78 1.26
C ALA A 584 -29.30 21.42 0.07
N GLU A 585 -29.85 22.43 -0.61
CA GLU A 585 -30.45 22.21 -1.92
C GLU A 585 -29.33 21.77 -2.84
N ILE A 586 -29.24 20.46 -3.03
CA ILE A 586 -28.42 19.87 -4.09
C ILE A 586 -29.18 20.17 -5.37
N GLU A 587 -28.87 21.30 -6.01
CA GLU A 587 -29.17 21.47 -7.42
C GLU A 587 -28.48 20.33 -8.16
N ASN A 588 -29.27 19.38 -8.65
CA ASN A 588 -28.80 18.40 -9.60
C ASN A 588 -28.24 19.17 -10.81
N ALA A 589 -27.05 18.77 -11.27
CA ALA A 589 -26.58 19.25 -12.56
C ALA A 589 -27.63 18.93 -13.63
N ALA A 590 -27.78 19.80 -14.64
CA ALA A 590 -28.85 19.67 -15.64
C ALA A 590 -28.79 18.38 -16.49
N CYS A 591 -27.73 17.59 -16.37
CA CYS A 591 -27.67 16.19 -16.72
C CYS A 591 -27.86 15.35 -15.44
N GLY A 592 -29.06 14.81 -15.25
CA GLY A 592 -29.43 14.13 -14.01
C GLY A 592 -28.75 12.78 -13.79
N ASP A 593 -28.14 12.63 -12.62
CA ASP A 593 -28.06 11.43 -11.77
C ASP A 593 -27.83 11.89 -10.30
#